data_AF-A0A146KCG4-F1
#
_entry.id   AF-A0A146KCG4-F1
#
_cell.length_a   1.000
_cell.length_b   1.000
_cell.length_c   1.000
_cell.angle_alpha   90.00
_cell.angle_beta   90.00
_cell.angle_gamma   90.00
#
_symmetry.space_group_name_H-M   'P 1'
#
loop_
_entity.id
_entity.type
_entity.pdbx_description
1 polymer ?
#
loop_
_entity_poly.entity_id
_entity_poly.type
_entity_poly.pdbx_seq_one_letter_code
_entity_poly.pdbx_strand_id
1 'polypeptide(L)'
;ISEPGSDIRNKIYYEFHKIQRERTQIPQMNIKQLIEASYNFKIDMLHIPLLFLIDQNKDGLFSVEDVFNFIGYLNSRDEKEPQRSIRAIATLQVQQNISGFIKWLGDMVLAQEKAQSDRLKVPSVRIESIQVLYDILHISVSRVSFEQFIETMLITAQQLGLDIIDGFVPLVVVQNLGRHIINGMTELYKEIVGNIQLPLLSNQFSWENLKADYFTETNKFENLSDSD
;
A
#
# COMPACT_ATOMS: atom_id res chain seq x y z
N ILE A 1 -18.92 18.86 1.22
CA ILE A 1 -18.06 17.67 1.01
C ILE A 1 -16.78 17.99 1.76
N SER A 2 -16.53 17.24 2.83
CA SER A 2 -15.63 17.61 3.93
C SER A 2 -14.20 17.80 3.45
N GLU A 3 -13.76 19.05 3.42
CA GLU A 3 -12.35 19.40 3.32
C GLU A 3 -11.58 18.59 4.38
N PRO A 4 -10.42 17.98 4.03
CA PRO A 4 -9.47 17.57 5.06
C PRO A 4 -9.27 18.80 5.96
N GLY A 5 -9.48 18.67 7.27
CA GLY A 5 -9.30 19.79 8.20
C GLY A 5 -7.97 20.49 7.90
N SER A 6 -7.95 21.83 7.92
CA SER A 6 -6.81 22.66 7.50
C SER A 6 -5.46 22.13 7.99
N ASP A 7 -5.42 21.57 9.19
CA ASP A 7 -4.23 21.01 9.82
C ASP A 7 -3.72 19.73 9.13
N ILE A 8 -4.61 18.82 8.73
CA ILE A 8 -4.24 17.60 8.00
C ILE A 8 -3.74 17.97 6.61
N ARG A 9 -4.41 18.93 5.96
CA ARG A 9 -4.03 19.44 4.65
C ARG A 9 -2.61 20.01 4.66
N ASN A 10 -2.31 20.86 5.64
CA ASN A 10 -0.98 21.46 5.79
C ASN A 10 0.09 20.41 6.10
N LYS A 11 -0.21 19.41 6.93
CA LYS A 11 0.69 18.30 7.22
C LYS A 11 1.05 17.50 5.96
N ILE A 12 0.08 17.19 5.10
CA ILE A 12 0.33 16.47 3.84
C ILE A 12 1.29 17.30 2.97
N TYR A 13 0.97 18.58 2.75
CA TYR A 13 1.83 19.45 1.94
C TYR A 13 3.25 19.57 2.49
N TYR A 14 3.38 19.70 3.81
CA TYR A 14 4.68 19.77 4.48
C TYR A 14 5.52 18.50 4.28
N GLU A 15 4.93 17.30 4.42
CA GLU A 15 5.69 16.06 4.21
C GLU A 15 6.15 15.90 2.75
N PHE A 16 5.31 16.27 1.77
CA PHE A 16 5.71 16.25 0.36
C PHE A 16 6.78 17.30 0.04
N HIS A 17 6.73 18.46 0.68
CA HIS A 17 7.77 19.49 0.55
C HIS A 17 9.16 18.98 0.98
N LYS A 18 9.26 18.22 2.08
CA LYS A 18 10.56 17.67 2.55
C LYS A 18 11.26 16.79 1.51
N ILE A 19 10.49 16.13 0.66
CA ILE A 19 10.98 15.13 -0.29
C ILE A 19 11.19 15.76 -1.67
N GLN A 20 10.41 16.78 -2.01
CA GLN A 20 10.50 17.44 -3.31
C GLN A 20 11.66 18.44 -3.36
N ARG A 21 12.55 18.25 -4.34
CA ARG A 21 13.67 19.17 -4.60
C ARG A 21 13.39 20.17 -5.72
N GLU A 22 12.40 19.91 -6.58
CA GLU A 22 12.09 20.73 -7.77
C GLU A 22 10.61 21.10 -7.82
N ARG A 23 10.31 22.40 -7.92
CA ARG A 23 8.94 22.95 -7.94
C ARG A 23 8.16 22.72 -9.25
N THR A 24 8.74 22.07 -10.25
CA THR A 24 8.12 21.88 -11.58
C THR A 24 7.44 20.53 -11.75
N GLN A 25 7.71 19.57 -10.86
CA GLN A 25 7.24 18.20 -10.97
C GLN A 25 6.07 17.92 -10.02
N ILE A 26 5.29 16.88 -10.30
CA ILE A 26 4.28 16.37 -9.35
C ILE A 26 5.04 15.69 -8.20
N PRO A 27 4.88 16.13 -6.96
CA PRO A 27 5.56 15.51 -5.82
C PRO A 27 5.06 14.07 -5.64
N GLN A 28 5.98 13.12 -5.49
CA GLN A 28 5.66 11.70 -5.30
C GLN A 28 6.44 11.09 -4.14
N MET A 29 5.80 10.15 -3.44
CA MET A 29 6.39 9.34 -2.38
C MET A 29 6.26 7.85 -2.70
N ASN A 30 7.29 7.07 -2.42
CA ASN A 30 7.12 5.61 -2.35
C ASN A 30 6.35 5.21 -1.07
N ILE A 31 5.89 3.96 -1.00
CA ILE A 31 5.12 3.47 0.17
C ILE A 31 5.84 3.67 1.51
N LYS A 32 7.16 3.49 1.56
CA LYS A 32 7.93 3.62 2.80
C LYS A 32 7.87 5.07 3.28
N GLN A 33 8.16 6.02 2.38
CA GLN A 33 8.05 7.44 2.66
C GLN A 33 6.63 7.84 3.05
N LEU A 34 5.61 7.28 2.39
CA LEU A 34 4.22 7.55 2.70
C LEU A 34 3.84 7.08 4.11
N ILE A 35 4.24 5.86 4.50
CA ILE A 35 3.99 5.29 5.83
C ILE A 35 4.81 6.01 6.92
N GLU A 36 6.02 6.47 6.60
CA GLU A 36 6.81 7.31 7.52
C GLU A 36 6.17 8.71 7.69
N ALA A 37 5.61 9.28 6.63
CA ALA A 37 4.91 10.56 6.67
C ALA A 37 3.55 10.47 7.38
N SER A 38 2.92 9.29 7.35
CA SER A 38 1.53 9.10 7.75
C SER A 38 1.25 9.15 9.25
N TYR A 39 2.26 9.22 10.11
CA TYR A 39 2.09 9.58 11.54
C TYR A 39 1.20 10.82 11.71
N ASN A 40 1.21 11.71 10.70
CA ASN A 40 0.47 12.96 10.69
C ASN A 40 -0.95 12.88 10.11
N PHE A 41 -1.29 11.84 9.33
CA PHE A 41 -2.55 11.76 8.56
C PHE A 41 -3.16 10.34 8.41
N LYS A 42 -2.75 9.39 9.28
CA LYS A 42 -3.42 8.11 9.56
C LYS A 42 -3.47 7.07 8.43
N ILE A 43 -2.46 7.03 7.57
CA ILE A 43 -2.23 5.88 6.66
C ILE A 43 -1.35 4.85 7.39
N ASP A 44 -1.61 3.56 7.23
CA ASP A 44 -0.80 2.49 7.80
C ASP A 44 -0.78 1.28 6.86
N MET A 45 -0.08 0.21 7.25
CA MET A 45 0.09 -1.00 6.44
C MET A 45 -1.24 -1.70 6.08
N LEU A 46 -2.29 -1.50 6.86
CA LEU A 46 -3.61 -2.10 6.62
C LEU A 46 -4.32 -1.47 5.42
N HIS A 47 -3.87 -0.27 5.03
CA HIS A 47 -4.41 0.46 3.89
C HIS A 47 -3.77 0.07 2.56
N ILE A 48 -2.70 -0.72 2.55
CA ILE A 48 -1.99 -1.13 1.33
C ILE A 48 -2.93 -1.67 0.22
N PRO A 49 -3.95 -2.51 0.51
CA PRO A 49 -4.84 -2.97 -0.54
C PRO A 49 -5.73 -1.85 -1.11
N LEU A 50 -6.04 -0.81 -0.34
CA LEU A 50 -6.70 0.40 -0.86
C LEU A 50 -5.73 1.32 -1.60
N LEU A 51 -4.48 1.40 -1.15
CA LEU A 51 -3.42 2.16 -1.83
C LEU A 51 -3.17 1.59 -3.23
N PHE A 52 -3.27 0.27 -3.41
CA PHE A 52 -3.27 -0.33 -4.74
C PHE A 52 -4.37 0.23 -5.65
N LEU A 53 -5.55 0.57 -5.11
CA LEU A 53 -6.67 1.06 -5.93
C LEU A 53 -6.47 2.50 -6.38
N ILE A 54 -5.83 3.34 -5.55
CA ILE A 54 -5.54 4.74 -5.89
C ILE A 54 -4.34 4.88 -6.82
N ASP A 55 -3.36 3.98 -6.71
CA ASP A 55 -2.19 3.98 -7.59
C ASP A 55 -2.64 3.63 -9.02
N GLN A 56 -2.81 4.62 -9.90
CA GLN A 56 -3.40 4.39 -11.22
C GLN A 56 -2.44 3.65 -12.16
N ASN A 57 -1.14 3.97 -12.10
CA ASN A 57 -0.10 3.42 -12.97
C ASN A 57 0.56 2.15 -12.40
N LYS A 58 0.22 1.77 -11.15
CA LYS A 58 0.70 0.57 -10.46
C LYS A 58 2.22 0.57 -10.32
N ASP A 59 2.82 1.72 -10.03
CA ASP A 59 4.28 1.85 -9.86
C ASP A 59 4.72 1.96 -8.39
N GLY A 60 3.78 2.05 -7.44
CA GLY A 60 4.05 2.17 -6.02
C GLY A 60 4.46 3.57 -5.58
N LEU A 61 4.27 4.58 -6.44
CA LEU A 61 4.51 5.99 -6.18
C LEU A 61 3.18 6.75 -6.02
N PHE A 62 3.06 7.47 -4.92
CA PHE A 62 1.84 8.17 -4.55
C PHE A 62 2.06 9.67 -4.59
N SER A 63 1.21 10.36 -5.34
CA SER A 63 1.20 11.81 -5.43
C SER A 63 0.40 12.44 -4.29
N VAL A 64 0.53 13.76 -4.15
CA VAL A 64 -0.28 14.57 -3.24
C VAL A 64 -1.79 14.37 -3.52
N GLU A 65 -2.17 14.30 -4.80
CA GLU A 65 -3.55 14.05 -5.24
C GLU A 65 -4.07 12.71 -4.71
N ASP A 66 -3.27 11.65 -4.84
CA ASP A 66 -3.65 10.31 -4.40
C ASP A 66 -3.93 10.29 -2.89
N VAL A 67 -3.10 10.97 -2.10
CA VAL A 67 -3.27 11.06 -0.64
C VAL A 67 -4.53 11.83 -0.27
N PHE A 68 -4.86 12.93 -0.94
CA PHE A 68 -6.10 13.67 -0.68
C PHE A 68 -7.34 12.88 -1.06
N ASN A 69 -7.33 12.23 -2.22
CA ASN A 69 -8.40 11.33 -2.66
C ASN A 69 -8.59 10.17 -1.68
N PHE A 70 -7.49 9.60 -1.19
CA PHE A 70 -7.51 8.53 -0.21
C PHE A 70 -8.11 8.96 1.14
N ILE A 71 -7.67 10.10 1.68
CA ILE A 71 -8.19 10.63 2.96
C ILE A 71 -9.66 11.05 2.82
N GLY A 72 -10.05 11.64 1.69
CA GLY A 72 -11.45 11.93 1.38
C GLY A 72 -12.31 10.68 1.39
N TYR A 73 -11.82 9.58 0.79
CA TYR A 73 -12.49 8.29 0.83
C TYR A 73 -12.63 7.76 2.26
N LEU A 74 -11.56 7.77 3.07
CA LEU A 74 -11.60 7.33 4.46
C LEU A 74 -12.60 8.14 5.30
N ASN A 75 -12.60 9.47 5.16
CA ASN A 75 -13.50 10.35 5.92
C ASN A 75 -14.97 10.20 5.52
N SER A 76 -15.26 9.75 4.29
CA SER A 76 -16.64 9.49 3.84
C SER A 76 -17.24 8.21 4.43
N ARG A 77 -16.39 7.31 4.95
CA ARG A 77 -16.77 6.06 5.58
C ARG A 77 -16.92 6.32 7.10
N ASP A 78 -18.07 6.86 7.50
CA ASP A 78 -18.44 7.13 8.90
C ASP A 78 -18.68 5.82 9.66
N GLU A 79 -17.62 5.07 9.95
CA GLU A 79 -17.71 3.73 10.53
C GLU A 79 -17.22 3.67 11.99
N LYS A 80 -18.06 3.10 12.86
CA LYS A 80 -17.81 2.91 14.29
C LYS A 80 -16.71 1.88 14.61
N GLU A 81 -16.35 1.01 13.67
CA GLU A 81 -15.19 0.10 13.73
C GLU A 81 -14.32 0.20 12.46
N PRO A 82 -13.60 1.32 12.26
CA PRO A 82 -13.05 1.68 10.95
C PRO A 82 -12.04 0.65 10.43
N GLN A 83 -11.20 0.07 11.28
CA GLN A 83 -10.10 -0.79 10.83
C GLN A 83 -10.55 -2.15 10.27
N ARG A 84 -11.54 -2.80 10.90
CA ARG A 84 -12.02 -4.12 10.44
C ARG A 84 -12.82 -3.99 9.15
N SER A 85 -13.67 -2.97 9.07
CA SER A 85 -14.42 -2.66 7.87
C SER A 85 -13.52 -2.25 6.72
N ILE A 86 -12.53 -1.39 6.94
CA ILE A 86 -11.56 -0.98 5.91
C ILE A 86 -10.87 -2.20 5.31
N ARG A 87 -10.45 -3.18 6.12
CA ARG A 87 -9.79 -4.40 5.62
C ARG A 87 -10.72 -5.28 4.78
N ALA A 88 -11.94 -5.51 5.26
CA ALA A 88 -12.92 -6.29 4.50
C ALA A 88 -13.25 -5.60 3.17
N ILE A 89 -13.47 -4.29 3.20
CA ILE A 89 -13.71 -3.46 2.02
C ILE A 89 -12.54 -3.54 1.04
N ALA A 90 -11.31 -3.39 1.54
CA ALA A 90 -10.12 -3.40 0.71
C ALA A 90 -9.90 -4.77 0.06
N THR A 91 -10.08 -5.85 0.80
CA THR A 91 -9.99 -7.23 0.29
C THR A 91 -11.03 -7.47 -0.81
N LEU A 92 -12.29 -7.09 -0.57
CA LEU A 92 -13.37 -7.23 -1.55
C LEU A 92 -13.15 -6.35 -2.80
N GLN A 93 -12.54 -5.18 -2.68
CA GLN A 93 -12.23 -4.35 -3.85
C GLN A 93 -11.06 -4.91 -4.66
N VAL A 94 -10.02 -5.44 -4.00
CA VAL A 94 -8.90 -6.11 -4.67
C VAL A 94 -9.33 -7.36 -5.43
N GLN A 95 -10.45 -8.01 -5.05
CA GLN A 95 -11.00 -9.15 -5.79
C GLN A 95 -11.10 -8.90 -7.30
N GLN A 96 -11.43 -7.67 -7.70
CA GLN A 96 -11.60 -7.32 -9.12
C GLN A 96 -10.29 -7.46 -9.91
N ASN A 97 -9.14 -7.39 -9.24
CA ASN A 97 -7.83 -7.53 -9.86
C ASN A 97 -6.78 -8.12 -8.88
N ILE A 98 -7.02 -9.34 -8.41
CA ILE A 98 -6.11 -10.01 -7.46
C ILE A 98 -4.71 -10.20 -8.06
N SER A 99 -4.64 -10.63 -9.31
CA SER A 99 -3.35 -10.84 -9.98
C SER A 99 -2.55 -9.55 -10.12
N GLY A 100 -3.22 -8.42 -10.41
CA GLY A 100 -2.58 -7.11 -10.47
C GLY A 100 -2.10 -6.66 -9.09
N PHE A 101 -2.91 -6.83 -8.05
CA PHE A 101 -2.53 -6.46 -6.69
C PHE A 101 -1.32 -7.24 -6.18
N ILE A 102 -1.33 -8.56 -6.35
CA ILE A 102 -0.24 -9.43 -5.93
C ILE A 102 1.04 -9.12 -6.69
N LYS A 103 0.95 -8.86 -7.99
CA LYS A 103 2.10 -8.46 -8.78
C LYS A 103 2.66 -7.13 -8.28
N TRP A 104 1.80 -6.12 -8.15
CA TRP A 104 2.15 -4.79 -7.64
C TRP A 104 2.85 -4.84 -6.29
N LEU A 105 2.27 -5.56 -5.34
CA LEU A 105 2.83 -5.75 -3.99
C LEU A 105 4.19 -6.46 -4.04
N GLY A 106 4.32 -7.47 -4.89
CA GLY A 106 5.59 -8.18 -5.11
C GLY A 106 6.67 -7.29 -5.74
N ASP A 107 6.31 -6.51 -6.75
CA ASP A 107 7.21 -5.59 -7.45
C ASP A 107 7.70 -4.48 -6.50
N MET A 108 6.83 -3.98 -5.61
CA MET A 108 7.20 -3.02 -4.57
C MET A 108 8.23 -3.58 -3.59
N VAL A 109 8.01 -4.80 -3.09
CA VAL A 109 8.97 -5.46 -2.19
C VAL A 109 10.31 -5.67 -2.92
N LEU A 110 10.25 -6.17 -4.16
CA LEU A 110 11.44 -6.41 -4.98
C LEU A 110 12.23 -5.12 -5.25
N ALA A 111 11.55 -4.00 -5.48
CA ALA A 111 12.20 -2.70 -5.70
C ALA A 111 13.04 -2.25 -4.49
N GLN A 112 12.61 -2.57 -3.26
CA GLN A 112 13.38 -2.27 -2.05
C GLN A 112 14.59 -3.20 -1.89
N GLU A 113 14.54 -4.41 -2.45
CA GLU A 113 15.57 -5.44 -2.31
C GLU A 113 16.42 -5.64 -3.58
N LYS A 114 16.27 -4.76 -4.57
CA LYS A 114 16.80 -4.91 -5.94
C LYS A 114 18.29 -5.31 -5.99
N ALA A 115 19.13 -4.62 -5.22
CA ALA A 115 20.58 -4.87 -5.17
C ALA A 115 20.96 -6.30 -4.72
N GLN A 116 20.07 -6.97 -3.98
CA GLN A 116 20.28 -8.30 -3.44
C GLN A 116 19.61 -9.35 -4.33
N SER A 117 18.43 -9.04 -4.87
CA SER A 117 17.71 -9.92 -5.79
C SER A 117 18.43 -10.08 -7.14
N ASP A 118 19.11 -9.03 -7.64
CA ASP A 118 19.88 -9.07 -8.90
C ASP A 118 21.05 -10.07 -8.87
N ARG A 119 21.45 -10.55 -7.68
CA ARG A 119 22.49 -11.58 -7.51
C ARG A 119 21.95 -13.00 -7.63
N LEU A 120 20.63 -13.16 -7.66
CA LEU A 120 19.95 -14.44 -7.68
C LEU A 120 19.48 -14.76 -9.11
N LYS A 121 19.53 -16.04 -9.49
CA LYS A 121 19.06 -16.49 -10.80
C LYS A 121 17.55 -16.32 -10.98
N VAL A 122 16.81 -16.37 -9.87
CA VAL A 122 15.35 -16.21 -9.82
C VAL A 122 15.04 -15.03 -8.91
N PRO A 123 14.19 -14.07 -9.33
CA PRO A 123 13.75 -12.98 -8.48
C PRO A 123 13.18 -13.54 -7.19
N SER A 124 13.81 -13.18 -6.07
CA SER A 124 13.45 -13.68 -4.75
C SER A 124 13.42 -12.53 -3.77
N VAL A 125 12.61 -12.69 -2.73
CA VAL A 125 12.45 -11.73 -1.64
C VAL A 125 12.90 -12.35 -0.33
N ARG A 126 13.39 -11.53 0.59
CA ARG A 126 13.79 -12.00 1.91
C ARG A 126 12.60 -12.44 2.75
N ILE A 127 12.83 -13.41 3.63
CA ILE A 127 11.81 -13.88 4.58
C ILE A 127 11.26 -12.74 5.44
N GLU A 128 12.10 -11.79 5.86
CA GLU A 128 11.66 -10.63 6.65
C GLU A 128 10.62 -9.77 5.91
N SER A 129 10.75 -9.66 4.60
CA SER A 129 9.77 -8.94 3.77
C SER A 129 8.47 -9.71 3.59
N ILE A 130 8.51 -11.05 3.69
CA ILE A 130 7.32 -11.90 3.67
C ILE A 130 6.53 -11.76 4.98
N GLN A 131 7.17 -11.45 6.11
CA GLN A 131 6.48 -11.15 7.35
C GLN A 131 5.51 -9.98 7.18
N VAL A 132 5.94 -8.93 6.46
CA VAL A 132 5.09 -7.80 6.13
C VAL A 132 3.88 -8.24 5.29
N LEU A 133 4.08 -9.11 4.30
CA LEU A 133 2.98 -9.67 3.50
C LEU A 133 2.02 -10.50 4.35
N TYR A 134 2.56 -11.30 5.27
CA TYR A 134 1.79 -12.12 6.20
C TYR A 134 0.86 -11.26 7.07
N ASP A 135 1.36 -10.11 7.54
CA ASP A 135 0.60 -9.16 8.33
C ASP A 135 -0.46 -8.42 7.51
N ILE A 136 -0.11 -7.93 6.30
CA ILE A 136 -1.03 -7.23 5.39
C ILE A 136 -2.19 -8.16 4.98
N LEU A 137 -1.88 -9.41 4.62
CA LEU A 137 -2.86 -10.41 4.22
C LEU A 137 -3.58 -11.04 5.43
N HIS A 138 -3.16 -10.70 6.65
CA HIS A 138 -3.77 -11.13 7.90
C HIS A 138 -3.93 -12.64 8.02
N ILE A 139 -2.90 -13.36 7.57
CA ILE A 139 -2.92 -14.83 7.45
C ILE A 139 -3.10 -15.50 8.81
N SER A 140 -2.67 -14.84 9.89
CA SER A 140 -2.82 -15.30 11.27
C SER A 140 -4.27 -15.63 11.67
N VAL A 141 -5.29 -15.08 11.00
CA VAL A 141 -6.70 -15.47 11.22
C VAL A 141 -6.98 -16.92 10.84
N SER A 142 -6.21 -17.49 9.92
CA SER A 142 -6.28 -18.91 9.58
C SER A 142 -5.62 -19.84 10.62
N ARG A 143 -5.04 -19.28 11.70
CA ARG A 143 -4.26 -19.99 12.74
C ARG A 143 -2.98 -20.67 12.22
N VAL A 144 -2.58 -20.38 10.99
CA VAL A 144 -1.28 -20.75 10.44
C VAL A 144 -0.25 -19.79 11.02
N SER A 145 0.83 -20.30 11.64
CA SER A 145 1.92 -19.46 12.15
C SER A 145 2.79 -18.92 11.02
N PHE A 146 3.60 -17.89 11.29
CA PHE A 146 4.51 -17.36 10.28
C PHE A 146 5.53 -18.43 9.84
N GLU A 147 6.04 -19.25 10.76
CA GLU A 147 6.96 -20.34 10.46
C GLU A 147 6.32 -21.38 9.53
N GLN A 148 5.09 -21.80 9.82
CA GLN A 148 4.33 -22.73 8.97
C GLN A 148 4.05 -22.15 7.60
N PHE A 149 3.80 -20.84 7.54
CA PHE A 149 3.58 -20.13 6.29
C PHE A 149 4.82 -20.11 5.40
N ILE A 150 5.99 -19.80 5.98
CA ILE A 150 7.28 -19.86 5.29
C ILE A 150 7.62 -21.28 4.87
N GLU A 151 7.44 -22.27 5.75
CA GLU A 151 7.67 -23.68 5.42
C GLU A 151 6.84 -24.11 4.21
N THR A 152 5.57 -23.71 4.15
CA THR A 152 4.70 -23.98 3.00
C THR A 152 5.25 -23.37 1.71
N MET A 153 5.77 -22.14 1.77
CA MET A 153 6.41 -21.51 0.60
C MET A 153 7.68 -22.25 0.17
N LEU A 154 8.54 -22.62 1.11
CA LEU A 154 9.78 -23.33 0.81
C LEU A 154 9.50 -24.71 0.20
N ILE A 155 8.54 -25.46 0.74
CA ILE A 155 8.09 -26.73 0.16
C ILE A 155 7.55 -26.51 -1.26
N THR A 156 6.75 -25.47 -1.47
CA THR A 156 6.22 -25.12 -2.81
C THR A 156 7.35 -24.78 -3.78
N ALA A 157 8.37 -24.04 -3.34
CA ALA A 157 9.54 -23.73 -4.15
C ALA A 157 10.28 -25.01 -4.59
N GLN A 158 10.50 -25.96 -3.68
CA GLN A 158 11.11 -27.25 -3.99
C GLN A 158 10.29 -28.05 -5.01
N GLN A 159 8.98 -28.09 -4.83
CA GLN A 159 8.07 -28.81 -5.75
C GLN A 159 8.07 -28.21 -7.16
N LEU A 160 8.30 -26.90 -7.28
CA LEU A 160 8.46 -26.21 -8.56
C LEU A 160 9.87 -26.33 -9.15
N GLY A 161 10.79 -27.03 -8.48
CA GLY A 161 12.18 -27.17 -8.91
C GLY A 161 12.99 -25.87 -8.81
N LEU A 162 12.60 -24.96 -7.92
CA LEU A 162 13.30 -23.71 -7.68
C LEU A 162 14.37 -23.91 -6.61
N ASP A 163 15.56 -23.33 -6.84
CA ASP A 163 16.64 -23.33 -5.86
C ASP A 163 16.19 -22.55 -4.62
N ILE A 164 16.21 -23.20 -3.46
CA ILE A 164 16.05 -22.51 -2.18
C ILE A 164 17.40 -21.91 -1.80
N ILE A 165 17.38 -20.62 -1.56
CA ILE A 165 18.52 -19.87 -1.02
C ILE A 165 18.14 -19.50 0.41
N ASP A 166 19.06 -19.76 1.33
CA ASP A 166 18.81 -19.50 2.75
C ASP A 166 18.43 -18.02 2.98
N GLY A 167 17.35 -17.81 3.73
CA GLY A 167 16.79 -16.48 3.98
C GLY A 167 15.92 -15.89 2.84
N PHE A 168 15.72 -16.58 1.71
CA PHE A 168 14.97 -16.08 0.56
C PHE A 168 13.87 -17.02 0.10
N VAL A 169 12.81 -16.44 -0.46
CA VAL A 169 11.73 -17.17 -1.14
C VAL A 169 11.55 -16.61 -2.56
N PRO A 170 11.46 -17.47 -3.59
CA PRO A 170 11.18 -17.03 -4.95
C PRO A 170 9.88 -16.22 -5.04
N LEU A 171 9.93 -15.08 -5.71
CA LEU A 171 8.79 -14.15 -5.82
C LEU A 171 7.56 -14.81 -6.45
N VAL A 172 7.76 -15.71 -7.41
CA VAL A 172 6.66 -16.48 -8.03
C VAL A 172 5.88 -17.31 -7.02
N VAL A 173 6.54 -17.85 -6.00
CA VAL A 173 5.90 -18.64 -4.94
C VAL A 173 5.09 -17.71 -4.03
N VAL A 174 5.70 -16.60 -3.62
CA VAL A 174 5.04 -15.57 -2.79
C VAL A 174 3.78 -15.06 -3.48
N GLN A 175 3.87 -14.75 -4.77
CA GLN A 175 2.74 -14.26 -5.56
C GLN A 175 1.64 -15.31 -5.71
N ASN A 176 1.99 -16.56 -6.03
CA ASN A 176 0.99 -17.62 -6.17
C ASN A 176 0.25 -17.87 -4.84
N LEU A 177 0.98 -17.97 -3.73
CA LEU A 177 0.36 -18.21 -2.43
C LEU A 177 -0.49 -17.01 -1.98
N GLY A 178 -0.01 -15.78 -2.18
CA GLY A 178 -0.79 -14.57 -1.91
C GLY A 178 -2.11 -14.52 -2.68
N ARG A 179 -2.11 -14.94 -3.96
CA ARG A 179 -3.35 -15.05 -4.77
C ARG A 179 -4.36 -16.01 -4.13
N HIS A 180 -3.91 -17.17 -3.67
CA HIS A 180 -4.79 -18.16 -3.03
C HIS A 180 -5.37 -17.66 -1.72
N ILE A 181 -4.56 -16.97 -0.90
CA ILE A 181 -5.03 -16.39 0.37
C ILE A 181 -6.10 -15.34 0.12
N ILE A 182 -5.87 -14.40 -0.79
CA ILE A 182 -6.85 -13.34 -1.08
C ILE A 182 -8.13 -13.94 -1.62
N ASN A 183 -8.06 -14.96 -2.49
CA ASN A 183 -9.23 -15.69 -2.94
C ASN A 183 -10.03 -16.29 -1.76
N GLY A 184 -9.35 -16.99 -0.84
CA GLY A 184 -10.00 -17.57 0.33
C GLY A 184 -10.63 -16.52 1.26
N MET A 185 -9.90 -15.45 1.55
CA MET A 185 -10.38 -14.34 2.37
C MET A 185 -11.57 -13.62 1.73
N THR A 186 -11.55 -13.48 0.41
CA THR A 186 -12.65 -12.87 -0.35
C THR A 186 -13.94 -13.67 -0.22
N GLU A 187 -13.88 -14.99 -0.37
CA GLU A 187 -15.05 -15.85 -0.21
C GLU A 187 -15.56 -15.82 1.24
N LEU A 188 -14.67 -15.86 2.23
CA LEU A 188 -15.03 -15.69 3.65
C LEU A 188 -15.73 -14.35 3.91
N TYR A 189 -15.22 -13.24 3.38
CA TYR A 189 -15.84 -11.93 3.58
C TYR A 189 -17.19 -11.82 2.88
N LYS A 190 -17.37 -12.42 1.70
CA LYS A 190 -18.70 -12.49 1.05
C LYS A 190 -19.71 -13.27 1.88
N GLU A 191 -19.30 -14.34 2.56
CA GLU A 191 -20.19 -15.10 3.46
C GLU A 191 -20.64 -14.27 4.66
N ILE A 192 -19.73 -13.48 5.24
CA ILE A 192 -20.01 -12.67 6.44
C ILE A 192 -20.81 -11.40 6.10
N VAL A 193 -20.39 -10.72 5.03
CA VAL A 193 -20.84 -9.36 4.69
C VAL A 193 -21.93 -9.36 3.61
N GLY A 194 -22.07 -10.46 2.87
CA GLY A 194 -22.94 -10.56 1.69
C GLY A 194 -22.31 -9.97 0.43
N ASN A 195 -23.01 -10.07 -0.70
CA ASN A 195 -22.60 -9.43 -1.97
C ASN A 195 -22.85 -7.91 -1.91
N ILE A 196 -22.00 -7.18 -1.19
CA ILE A 196 -22.06 -5.71 -1.15
C ILE A 196 -21.30 -5.14 -2.36
N GLN A 197 -21.97 -4.34 -3.18
CA GLN A 197 -21.29 -3.45 -4.12
C GLN A 197 -20.68 -2.29 -3.34
N LEU A 198 -19.35 -2.29 -3.26
CA LEU A 198 -18.62 -1.20 -2.63
C LEU A 198 -18.50 -0.04 -3.63
N PRO A 199 -18.85 1.19 -3.24
CA PRO A 199 -18.63 2.34 -4.09
C PRO A 199 -17.14 2.42 -4.45
N LEU A 200 -16.86 2.66 -5.72
CA LEU A 200 -15.52 2.87 -6.22
C LEU A 200 -14.93 4.12 -5.57
N LEU A 201 -13.61 4.12 -5.40
CA LEU A 201 -12.88 5.27 -4.92
C LEU A 201 -13.07 6.40 -5.96
N SER A 202 -13.72 7.49 -5.56
CA SER A 202 -13.99 8.63 -6.45
C SER A 202 -12.84 9.61 -6.39
N ASN A 203 -12.27 9.97 -7.53
CA ASN A 203 -11.26 11.03 -7.63
C ASN A 203 -11.94 12.39 -7.51
N GLN A 204 -11.86 12.99 -6.32
CA GLN A 204 -12.43 14.31 -6.03
C GLN A 204 -11.41 15.44 -6.24
N PHE A 205 -10.13 15.12 -6.06
CA PHE A 205 -9.01 16.04 -6.19
C PHE A 205 -8.21 15.69 -7.45
N SER A 206 -7.63 16.72 -8.07
CA SER A 206 -6.66 16.62 -9.16
C SER A 206 -5.43 17.48 -8.86
N TRP A 207 -4.26 17.12 -9.39
CA TRP A 207 -3.05 17.94 -9.23
C TRP A 207 -3.27 19.39 -9.67
N GLU A 208 -3.91 19.62 -10.81
CA GLU A 208 -4.18 20.97 -11.32
C GLU A 208 -5.00 21.81 -10.32
N ASN A 209 -5.93 21.19 -9.59
CA ASN A 209 -6.70 21.87 -8.55
C ASN A 209 -5.90 22.11 -7.27
N LEU A 210 -4.91 21.28 -6.97
CA LEU A 210 -4.13 21.33 -5.73
C LEU A 210 -2.84 22.16 -5.85
N LYS A 211 -2.35 22.37 -7.08
CA LYS A 211 -1.03 22.93 -7.37
C LYS A 211 -0.81 24.32 -6.78
N ALA A 212 -1.78 25.23 -6.96
CA ALA A 212 -1.67 26.59 -6.45
C ALA A 212 -1.59 26.62 -4.92
N ASP A 213 -2.44 25.84 -4.26
CA ASP A 213 -2.48 25.74 -2.80
C ASP A 213 -1.22 25.05 -2.26
N TYR A 214 -0.75 23.99 -2.93
CA TYR A 214 0.52 23.33 -2.60
C TYR A 214 1.69 24.32 -2.61
N PHE A 215 1.87 25.07 -3.70
CA PHE A 215 2.98 26.04 -3.77
C PHE A 215 2.81 27.23 -2.82
N THR A 216 1.58 27.62 -2.52
CA THR A 216 1.32 28.67 -1.52
C THR A 216 1.74 28.22 -0.13
N GLU A 217 1.37 27.01 0.29
CA GLU A 217 1.72 26.48 1.60
C GLU A 217 3.22 26.14 1.72
N THR A 218 3.83 25.59 0.67
CA THR A 218 5.28 25.28 0.68
C THR A 218 6.17 26.52 0.79
N ASN A 219 5.82 27.63 0.12
CA ASN A 219 6.53 28.90 0.30
C ASN A 219 6.49 29.39 1.76
N LYS A 220 5.40 29.11 2.50
CA LYS A 220 5.35 29.47 3.93
C LYS A 220 6.34 28.64 4.76
N PHE A 221 6.54 27.37 4.39
CA PHE A 221 7.48 26.49 5.10
C PHE A 221 8.94 26.87 4.87
N GLU A 222 9.32 27.28 3.65
CA GLU A 222 10.69 27.74 3.37
C GLU A 222 11.03 29.04 4.12
N ASN A 223 10.08 29.99 4.18
CA ASN A 223 10.27 31.23 4.91
C ASN A 223 10.38 31.03 6.44
N LEU A 224 9.92 29.89 6.95
CA LEU A 224 10.05 29.51 8.36
C LEU A 224 11.40 28.82 8.65
N SER A 225 11.99 28.13 7.66
CA SER A 225 13.29 27.47 7.82
C SER A 225 14.49 28.42 7.71
N ASP A 226 14.32 29.58 7.08
CA ASP A 226 15.37 30.60 6.92
C ASP A 226 15.41 31.61 8.10
N SER A 227 14.50 31.47 9.08
CA SER A 227 14.34 32.40 10.21
C SER A 227 14.86 31.87 11.56
N ASP A 228 15.50 30.69 11.58
CA ASP A 228 16.22 30.11 12.73
C ASP A 228 17.75 30.20 12.54
#